data_AF-A0A7U9T752-F1
#
_entry.id   AF-A0A7U9T752-F1
#
_cell.length_a   1.000
_cell.length_b   1.000
_cell.length_c   1.000
_cell.angle_alpha   90.00
_cell.angle_beta   90.00
_cell.angle_gamma   90.00
#
_symmetry.space_group_name_H-M   'P 1'
#
loop_
_entity.id
_entity.type
_entity.pdbx_description
1 polymer ?
#
loop_
_entity_poly.entity_id
_entity_poly.type
_entity_poly.pdbx_seq_one_letter_code
_entity_poly.pdbx_strand_id
1 'polypeptide(L)'
;MKLIFVGAAHEVTGSCHYLNACGKHILVDYGMEQGVNVFENCELPVQEAMIDYVLLTHAHVDHSGMIPLLSARGFRGQILTTRATADLCSIMLRDCAHIQMQEAEWKNRKAKRSAGIDPHQPVYTMEDADAAIKRIVPCDYGQEIELCEGIKIRFTDVGHLLGSASIEVWATEEGSTRKIVFSGDIGNKNQPLIKDPARTKDADILFLIITNNYSFHGCFCCWIILWCGKSAGSFFIPADHRIFVGQYADRIPDGRKYSAWPDPSRTYERNFLYRAFPAFPLQIL
;
A
#
# COMPACT_ATOMS: atom_id res chain seq x y z
N MET A 1 6.25 -3.18 17.21
CA MET A 1 5.79 -2.99 15.82
C MET A 1 4.34 -3.41 15.70
N LYS A 2 3.49 -2.55 15.14
CA LYS A 2 2.06 -2.80 14.87
C LYS A 2 1.76 -2.46 13.41
N LEU A 3 1.02 -3.32 12.72
CA LEU A 3 0.62 -3.11 11.34
C LEU A 3 -0.90 -3.29 11.21
N ILE A 4 -1.56 -2.39 10.50
CA ILE A 4 -3.01 -2.37 10.30
C ILE A 4 -3.32 -2.16 8.83
N PHE A 5 -4.28 -2.91 8.31
CA PHE A 5 -4.84 -2.70 6.97
C PHE A 5 -5.97 -1.67 7.06
N VAL A 6 -5.77 -0.51 6.44
CA VAL A 6 -6.71 0.61 6.55
C VAL A 6 -7.62 0.66 5.32
N GLY A 7 -7.03 0.47 4.13
CA GLY A 7 -7.77 0.40 2.86
C GLY A 7 -7.19 -0.63 1.91
N ALA A 8 -7.91 -0.91 0.81
CA ALA A 8 -7.65 -2.03 -0.10
C ALA A 8 -7.66 -3.43 0.55
N ALA A 9 -8.17 -3.56 1.77
CA ALA A 9 -8.56 -4.85 2.32
C ALA A 9 -9.90 -5.24 1.66
N HIS A 10 -9.84 -6.10 0.63
CA HIS A 10 -10.99 -6.58 -0.18
C HIS A 10 -11.33 -5.76 -1.44
N GLU A 11 -10.48 -4.83 -1.88
CA GLU A 11 -10.67 -4.11 -3.14
C GLU A 11 -9.33 -3.83 -3.85
N VAL A 12 -9.41 -3.40 -5.11
CA VAL A 12 -8.23 -3.04 -5.91
C VAL A 12 -7.83 -1.57 -5.67
N THR A 13 -8.74 -0.73 -5.15
CA THR A 13 -8.53 0.72 -5.04
C THR A 13 -8.37 1.18 -3.59
N GLY A 14 -7.96 2.43 -3.36
CA GLY A 14 -7.87 2.95 -2.00
C GLY A 14 -6.74 2.34 -1.14
N SER A 15 -5.61 1.97 -1.74
CA SER A 15 -4.48 1.36 -1.02
C SER A 15 -4.03 2.22 0.16
N CYS A 16 -4.07 1.66 1.37
CA CYS A 16 -3.58 2.31 2.57
C CYS A 16 -3.19 1.27 3.63
N HIS A 17 -1.91 1.24 3.96
CA HIS A 17 -1.37 0.39 5.02
C HIS A 17 -0.75 1.28 6.10
N TYR A 18 -1.08 0.99 7.36
CA TYR A 18 -0.53 1.72 8.49
C TYR A 18 0.49 0.87 9.23
N LEU A 19 1.70 1.40 9.41
CA LEU A 19 2.80 0.81 10.16
C LEU A 19 3.16 1.72 11.34
N ASN A 20 3.16 1.15 12.53
CA ASN A 20 3.78 1.75 13.71
C ASN A 20 5.04 0.96 14.08
N ALA A 21 6.19 1.61 14.00
CA ALA A 21 7.48 1.04 14.33
C ALA A 21 8.39 2.12 14.92
N CYS A 22 9.24 1.76 15.89
CA CYS A 22 10.20 2.68 16.54
C CYS A 22 9.54 3.98 17.06
N GLY A 23 8.28 3.90 17.51
CA GLY A 23 7.51 5.07 17.97
C GLY A 23 7.03 6.02 16.86
N LYS A 24 7.17 5.63 15.59
CA LYS A 24 6.76 6.40 14.41
C LYS A 24 5.49 5.87 13.79
N HIS A 25 4.68 6.78 13.24
CA HIS A 25 3.46 6.50 12.50
C HIS A 25 3.73 6.66 11.00
N ILE A 26 3.69 5.56 10.27
CA ILE A 26 4.05 5.50 8.85
C ILE A 26 2.85 4.99 8.05
N LEU A 27 2.52 5.67 6.96
CA LEU A 27 1.60 5.15 5.95
C LEU A 27 2.38 4.61 4.76
N VAL A 28 1.92 3.50 4.20
CA VAL A 28 2.33 3.02 2.88
C VAL A 28 1.13 3.13 1.95
N ASP A 29 1.26 4.02 0.98
CA ASP A 29 0.19 4.54 0.14
C ASP A 29 -0.94 5.24 0.93
N TYR A 30 -1.65 6.14 0.26
CA TYR A 30 -2.91 6.70 0.73
C TYR A 30 -3.79 7.04 -0.47
N GLY A 31 -4.42 5.99 -0.98
CA GLY A 31 -5.18 5.97 -2.21
C GLY A 31 -6.60 6.46 -2.10
N MET A 32 -7.15 6.90 -3.23
CA MET A 32 -8.57 7.17 -3.39
C MET A 32 -9.29 5.92 -3.88
N GLU A 33 -10.42 5.60 -3.27
CA GLU A 33 -11.32 4.56 -3.75
C GLU A 33 -11.94 4.96 -5.10
N GLN A 34 -11.96 4.03 -6.07
CA GLN A 34 -12.56 4.24 -7.38
C GLN A 34 -13.56 3.11 -7.67
N GLY A 35 -14.82 3.47 -7.93
CA GLY A 35 -15.85 2.49 -8.24
C GLY A 35 -17.25 3.00 -7.95
N VAL A 36 -18.26 2.19 -8.31
CA VAL A 36 -19.68 2.49 -8.04
C VAL A 36 -20.09 2.01 -6.65
N ASN A 37 -19.41 1.00 -6.13
CA ASN A 37 -19.63 0.49 -4.78
C ASN A 37 -18.73 1.26 -3.82
N VAL A 38 -19.31 1.74 -2.71
CA VAL A 38 -18.57 2.36 -1.61
C VAL A 38 -18.37 1.28 -0.55
N PHE A 39 -17.13 0.91 -0.27
CA PHE A 39 -16.81 -0.07 0.76
C PHE A 39 -16.42 0.62 2.07
N GLU A 40 -16.61 -0.10 3.19
CA GLU A 40 -16.23 0.42 4.51
C GLU A 40 -14.72 0.26 4.71
N ASN A 41 -13.97 1.30 4.31
CA ASN A 41 -12.57 1.45 4.71
C ASN A 41 -12.47 1.66 6.22
N CYS A 42 -11.45 1.08 6.85
CA CYS A 42 -11.21 1.27 8.27
C CYS A 42 -10.69 2.70 8.51
N GLU A 43 -11.09 3.31 9.63
CA GLU A 43 -10.52 4.60 10.01
C GLU A 43 -9.02 4.45 10.33
N LEU A 44 -8.26 5.51 10.08
CA LEU A 44 -6.87 5.56 10.51
C LEU A 44 -6.79 5.38 12.03
N PRO A 45 -5.85 4.56 12.54
CA PRO A 45 -5.73 4.29 13.97
C PRO A 45 -5.23 5.51 14.78
N VAL A 46 -4.79 6.56 14.09
CA VAL A 46 -4.34 7.83 14.64
C VAL A 46 -4.82 8.98 13.76
N GLN A 47 -4.86 10.18 14.31
CA GLN A 47 -5.14 11.38 13.54
C GLN A 47 -4.07 11.61 12.47
N GLU A 48 -4.46 12.17 11.33
CA GLU A 48 -3.58 12.42 10.18
C GLU A 48 -2.39 13.33 10.54
N ALA A 49 -2.59 14.26 11.48
CA ALA A 49 -1.55 15.13 12.00
C ALA A 49 -0.44 14.39 12.78
N MET A 50 -0.72 13.17 13.26
CA MET A 50 0.24 12.32 13.98
C MET A 50 1.10 11.46 13.05
N ILE A 51 0.78 11.40 11.75
CA ILE A 51 1.57 10.64 10.78
C ILE A 51 2.92 11.34 10.55
N ASP A 52 4.01 10.61 10.76
CA ASP A 52 5.37 11.11 10.58
C ASP A 52 5.83 11.00 9.12
N TYR A 53 5.49 9.89 8.47
CA TYR A 53 5.97 9.57 7.12
C TYR A 53 4.89 8.91 6.26
N VAL A 54 4.91 9.21 4.97
CA VAL A 54 4.17 8.48 3.95
C VAL A 54 5.18 7.90 2.97
N LEU A 55 5.13 6.61 2.72
CA LEU A 55 5.92 5.91 1.71
C LEU A 55 4.99 5.61 0.54
N LEU A 56 5.24 6.21 -0.61
CA LEU A 56 4.37 6.07 -1.78
C LEU A 56 5.02 5.17 -2.83
N THR A 57 4.30 4.11 -3.20
CA THR A 57 4.77 3.09 -4.16
C THR A 57 4.79 3.62 -5.60
N HIS A 58 3.73 4.30 -6.03
CA HIS A 58 3.63 4.87 -7.37
C HIS A 58 2.53 5.96 -7.47
N ALA A 59 2.45 6.62 -8.62
CA ALA A 59 1.66 7.85 -8.79
C ALA A 59 0.17 7.65 -9.07
N HIS A 60 -0.34 6.43 -9.22
CA HIS A 60 -1.76 6.25 -9.50
C HIS A 60 -2.64 6.79 -8.36
N VAL A 61 -3.86 7.19 -8.70
CA VAL A 61 -4.78 7.91 -7.80
C VAL A 61 -5.32 6.98 -6.71
N ASP A 62 -5.42 5.70 -6.97
CA ASP A 62 -5.74 4.64 -6.02
C ASP A 62 -4.60 4.29 -5.05
N HIS A 63 -3.43 4.94 -5.18
CA HIS A 63 -2.31 4.88 -4.22
C HIS A 63 -1.91 6.25 -3.65
N SER A 64 -2.12 7.32 -4.40
CA SER A 64 -1.67 8.69 -4.04
C SER A 64 -2.81 9.69 -3.83
N GLY A 65 -4.03 9.36 -4.27
CA GLY A 65 -5.12 10.31 -4.48
C GLY A 65 -5.68 10.94 -3.22
N MET A 66 -5.46 10.35 -2.04
CA MET A 66 -5.90 10.91 -0.75
C MET A 66 -4.80 11.64 0.00
N ILE A 67 -3.56 11.64 -0.50
CA ILE A 67 -2.43 12.37 0.12
C ILE A 67 -2.75 13.87 0.36
N PRO A 68 -3.41 14.61 -0.56
CA PRO A 68 -3.80 15.99 -0.29
C PRO A 68 -4.72 16.13 0.94
N LEU A 69 -5.62 15.17 1.18
CA LEU A 69 -6.49 15.17 2.36
C LEU A 69 -5.69 15.10 3.67
N LEU A 70 -4.57 14.36 3.70
CA LEU A 70 -3.68 14.36 4.88
C LEU A 70 -3.21 15.77 5.20
N SER A 71 -2.81 16.53 4.17
CA SER A 71 -2.33 17.90 4.33
C SER A 71 -3.42 18.84 4.85
N ALA A 72 -4.64 18.70 4.32
CA ALA A 72 -5.84 19.39 4.79
C ALA A 72 -6.12 19.10 6.27
N ARG A 73 -5.91 17.84 6.70
CA ARG A 73 -6.11 17.36 8.07
C ARG A 73 -4.91 17.54 8.99
N GLY A 74 -3.94 18.37 8.60
CA GLY A 74 -2.87 18.81 9.48
C GLY A 74 -1.59 17.96 9.43
N PHE A 75 -1.45 17.03 8.49
CA PHE A 75 -0.19 16.32 8.26
C PHE A 75 0.96 17.28 7.97
N ARG A 76 2.09 17.08 8.66
CA ARG A 76 3.31 17.89 8.49
C ARG A 76 4.58 17.05 8.27
N GLY A 77 4.44 15.74 8.13
CA GLY A 77 5.54 14.81 7.88
C GLY A 77 6.13 14.90 6.47
N GLN A 78 6.91 13.88 6.12
CA GLN A 78 7.54 13.75 4.79
C GLN A 78 6.89 12.64 3.97
N ILE A 79 6.85 12.83 2.65
CA ILE A 79 6.32 11.84 1.70
C ILE A 79 7.49 11.34 0.86
N LEU A 80 7.92 10.11 1.04
CA LEU A 80 9.07 9.55 0.32
C LEU A 80 8.58 8.68 -0.83
N THR A 81 9.14 8.93 -2.01
CA THR A 81 8.83 8.17 -3.23
C THR A 81 9.95 8.32 -4.26
N THR A 82 9.88 7.61 -5.37
CA THR A 82 10.89 7.72 -6.43
C THR A 82 10.83 9.07 -7.14
N ARG A 83 11.95 9.49 -7.75
CA ARG A 83 12.01 10.76 -8.51
C ARG A 83 10.88 10.89 -9.54
N ALA A 84 10.67 9.86 -10.36
CA ALA A 84 9.65 9.91 -11.40
C ALA A 84 8.23 9.92 -10.83
N THR A 85 7.96 9.21 -9.73
CA THR A 85 6.66 9.29 -9.05
C THR A 85 6.44 10.67 -8.44
N ALA A 86 7.47 11.29 -7.86
CA ALA A 86 7.38 12.67 -7.35
C ALA A 86 7.00 13.67 -8.46
N ASP A 87 7.64 13.56 -9.63
CA ASP A 87 7.36 14.39 -10.79
C ASP A 87 5.91 14.20 -11.28
N LEU A 88 5.47 12.94 -11.40
CA LEU A 88 4.10 12.61 -11.80
C LEU A 88 3.06 13.13 -10.79
N CYS A 89 3.27 12.90 -9.49
CA CYS A 89 2.39 13.38 -8.43
C CYS A 89 2.29 14.91 -8.42
N SER A 90 3.35 15.63 -8.79
CA SER A 90 3.31 17.10 -8.86
C SER A 90 2.26 17.61 -9.86
N ILE A 91 1.96 16.84 -10.89
CA ILE A 91 0.94 17.19 -11.90
C ILE A 91 -0.39 16.56 -11.52
N MET A 92 -0.39 15.25 -11.26
CA MET A 92 -1.61 14.46 -11.06
C MET A 92 -2.43 14.93 -9.85
N LEU A 93 -1.80 15.28 -8.73
CA LEU A 93 -2.53 15.70 -7.53
C LEU A 93 -3.24 17.04 -7.70
N ARG A 94 -2.68 17.95 -8.52
CA ARG A 94 -3.33 19.22 -8.87
C ARG A 94 -4.56 19.00 -9.76
N ASP A 95 -4.43 18.10 -10.74
CA ASP A 95 -5.54 17.75 -11.62
C ASP A 95 -6.69 17.08 -10.84
N CYS A 96 -6.36 16.17 -9.91
CA CYS A 96 -7.34 15.56 -9.01
C CYS A 96 -8.09 16.61 -8.16
N ALA A 97 -7.37 17.57 -7.57
CA ALA A 97 -7.98 18.67 -6.81
C ALA A 97 -8.90 19.52 -7.69
N HIS A 98 -8.45 19.84 -8.91
CA HIS A 98 -9.24 20.61 -9.87
C HIS A 98 -10.57 19.91 -10.21
N ILE A 99 -10.51 18.62 -10.54
CA ILE A 99 -11.69 17.81 -10.88
C ILE A 99 -12.67 17.78 -9.70
N GLN A 100 -12.19 17.51 -8.48
CA GLN A 100 -13.05 17.46 -7.29
C GLN A 100 -13.71 18.80 -6.97
N MET A 101 -12.97 19.91 -7.09
CA MET A 101 -13.53 21.25 -6.91
C MET A 101 -14.61 21.55 -7.95
N GLN A 102 -14.37 21.20 -9.22
CA GLN A 102 -15.35 21.38 -10.30
C GLN A 102 -16.62 20.53 -10.09
N GLU A 103 -16.47 19.28 -9.65
CA GLU A 103 -17.60 18.42 -9.32
C GLU A 103 -18.43 18.98 -8.18
N ALA A 104 -17.78 19.47 -7.13
CA ALA A 104 -18.45 20.10 -5.99
C ALA A 104 -19.21 21.36 -6.41
N GLU A 105 -18.60 22.22 -7.22
CA GLU A 105 -19.27 23.38 -7.79
C GLU A 105 -20.48 22.99 -8.66
N TRP A 106 -20.33 21.99 -9.53
CA TRP A 106 -21.40 21.53 -10.41
C TRP A 106 -22.59 20.97 -9.61
N LYS A 107 -22.32 20.13 -8.61
CA LYS A 107 -23.34 19.60 -7.68
C LYS A 107 -24.05 20.75 -6.96
N ASN A 108 -23.30 21.75 -6.47
CA ASN A 108 -23.86 22.93 -5.81
C ASN A 108 -24.73 23.78 -6.74
N ARG A 109 -24.32 23.99 -7.99
CA ARG A 109 -25.14 24.71 -8.99
C ARG A 109 -26.45 23.99 -9.28
N LYS A 110 -26.43 22.65 -9.33
CA LYS A 110 -27.63 21.83 -9.52
C LYS A 110 -28.53 21.86 -8.28
N ALA A 111 -27.93 21.76 -7.10
CA ALA A 111 -28.62 21.82 -5.81
C ALA A 111 -29.36 23.14 -5.58
N LYS A 112 -28.83 24.27 -6.05
CA LYS A 112 -29.54 25.58 -6.01
C LYS A 112 -30.90 25.59 -6.71
N ARG A 113 -31.21 24.59 -7.55
CA ARG A 113 -32.52 24.43 -8.23
C ARG A 113 -33.53 23.63 -7.40
N SER A 114 -33.15 23.13 -6.24
CA SER A 114 -33.98 22.34 -5.33
C SER A 114 -33.76 22.83 -3.89
N ALA A 115 -34.81 23.31 -3.23
CA ALA A 115 -34.69 23.85 -1.88
C ALA A 115 -34.26 22.75 -0.88
N GLY A 116 -33.30 23.05 0.01
CA GLY A 116 -32.96 22.22 1.17
C GLY A 116 -31.80 21.23 1.01
N ILE A 117 -30.87 21.45 0.06
CA ILE A 117 -29.68 20.60 -0.10
C ILE A 117 -28.44 21.34 0.43
N ASP A 118 -27.70 20.70 1.34
CA ASP A 118 -26.45 21.24 1.89
C ASP A 118 -25.37 21.38 0.81
N PRO A 119 -24.48 22.40 0.90
CA PRO A 119 -23.39 22.57 -0.04
C PRO A 119 -22.44 21.37 -0.01
N HIS A 120 -22.21 20.76 -1.17
CA HIS A 120 -21.17 19.77 -1.37
C HIS A 120 -19.80 20.45 -1.33
N GLN A 121 -18.92 20.00 -0.45
CA GLN A 121 -17.53 20.42 -0.41
C GLN A 121 -16.66 19.42 -1.18
N PRO A 122 -15.59 19.87 -1.86
CA PRO A 122 -14.60 18.95 -2.41
C PRO A 122 -13.90 18.19 -1.28
N VAL A 123 -13.33 17.01 -1.58
CA VAL A 123 -12.59 16.23 -0.57
C VAL A 123 -11.37 17.00 -0.08
N TYR A 124 -10.69 17.70 -0.99
CA TYR A 124 -9.59 18.62 -0.70
C TYR A 124 -9.50 19.70 -1.78
N THR A 125 -8.71 20.75 -1.53
CA THR A 125 -8.54 21.88 -2.46
C THR A 125 -7.20 21.85 -3.20
N MET A 126 -7.01 22.80 -4.12
CA MET A 126 -5.72 23.01 -4.81
C MET A 126 -4.60 23.35 -3.82
N GLU A 127 -4.91 24.15 -2.79
CA GLU A 127 -3.96 24.54 -1.74
C GLU A 127 -3.49 23.32 -0.95
N ASP A 128 -4.38 22.37 -0.67
CA ASP A 128 -4.05 21.12 0.00
C ASP A 128 -3.14 20.24 -0.86
N ALA A 129 -3.41 20.16 -2.16
CA ALA A 129 -2.54 19.45 -3.10
C ALA A 129 -1.14 20.08 -3.19
N ASP A 130 -1.05 21.40 -3.28
CA ASP A 130 0.22 22.11 -3.28
C ASP A 130 0.98 21.94 -1.95
N ALA A 131 0.26 21.91 -0.82
CA ALA A 131 0.84 21.65 0.49
C ALA A 131 1.42 20.23 0.58
N ALA A 132 0.73 19.23 0.04
CA ALA A 132 1.21 17.86 -0.05
C ALA A 132 2.45 17.74 -0.94
N ILE A 133 2.42 18.31 -2.15
CA ILE A 133 3.51 18.22 -3.12
C ILE A 133 4.82 18.78 -2.54
N LYS A 134 4.75 19.87 -1.76
CA LYS A 134 5.92 20.46 -1.09
C LYS A 134 6.58 19.55 -0.03
N ARG A 135 5.89 18.49 0.39
CA ARG A 135 6.38 17.50 1.37
C ARG A 135 6.97 16.26 0.71
N ILE A 136 6.90 16.17 -0.62
CA ILE A 136 7.47 15.05 -1.36
C ILE A 136 9.00 15.16 -1.37
N VAL A 137 9.65 14.09 -0.93
CA VAL A 137 11.09 13.90 -0.90
C VAL A 137 11.44 12.81 -1.91
N PRO A 138 11.97 13.20 -3.09
CA PRO A 138 12.29 12.25 -4.15
C PRO A 138 13.54 11.42 -3.80
N CYS A 139 13.45 10.13 -4.05
CA CYS A 139 14.45 9.12 -3.71
C CYS A 139 14.90 8.35 -4.96
N ASP A 140 16.14 7.84 -4.93
CA ASP A 140 16.68 6.99 -5.98
C ASP A 140 16.41 5.50 -5.70
N TYR A 141 16.25 4.72 -6.77
CA TYR A 141 16.12 3.27 -6.66
C TYR A 141 17.39 2.63 -6.09
N GLY A 142 17.21 1.55 -5.33
CA GLY A 142 18.32 0.73 -4.82
C GLY A 142 19.12 1.38 -3.68
N GLN A 143 18.87 2.64 -3.36
CA GLN A 143 19.50 3.34 -2.24
C GLN A 143 18.82 2.96 -0.93
N GLU A 144 19.61 2.57 0.07
CA GLU A 144 19.13 2.47 1.45
C GLU A 144 19.10 3.86 2.08
N ILE A 145 17.93 4.26 2.56
CA ILE A 145 17.67 5.57 3.15
C ILE A 145 17.29 5.35 4.61
N GLU A 146 18.02 5.99 5.51
CA GLU A 146 17.64 6.04 6.92
C GLU A 146 16.51 7.04 7.09
N LEU A 147 15.31 6.53 7.37
CA LEU A 147 14.10 7.35 7.53
C LEU A 147 14.12 8.06 8.89
N CYS A 148 14.48 7.31 9.92
CA CYS A 148 14.74 7.76 11.28
C CYS A 148 15.53 6.68 12.03
N GLU A 149 15.90 6.94 13.29
CA GLU A 149 16.59 5.95 14.11
C GLU A 149 15.81 4.64 14.18
N GLY A 150 16.45 3.54 13.79
CA GLY A 150 15.85 2.21 13.77
C GLY A 150 15.00 1.89 12.54
N ILE A 151 14.78 2.83 11.60
CA ILE A 151 14.00 2.57 10.37
C ILE A 151 14.80 2.95 9.12
N LYS A 152 14.99 1.97 8.24
CA LYS A 152 15.56 2.16 6.91
C LYS A 152 14.56 1.73 5.84
N ILE A 153 14.63 2.38 4.68
CA ILE A 153 13.80 2.03 3.52
C ILE A 153 14.64 1.90 2.26
N ARG A 154 14.12 1.17 1.27
CA ARG A 154 14.67 1.10 -0.08
C ARG A 154 13.55 0.93 -1.09
N PHE A 155 13.64 1.69 -2.19
CA PHE A 155 12.75 1.55 -3.33
C PHE A 155 13.37 0.62 -4.38
N THR A 156 12.63 -0.35 -4.85
CA THR A 156 13.05 -1.31 -5.89
C THR A 156 12.07 -1.23 -7.07
N ASP A 157 12.59 -1.06 -8.28
CA ASP A 157 11.79 -0.90 -9.50
C ASP A 157 10.95 -2.16 -9.78
N VAL A 158 9.62 -2.00 -9.83
CA VAL A 158 8.66 -3.10 -10.08
C VAL A 158 8.00 -3.01 -11.45
N GLY A 159 8.43 -2.09 -12.31
CA GLY A 159 8.09 -2.10 -13.73
C GLY A 159 6.61 -1.94 -14.08
N HIS A 160 5.78 -1.40 -13.18
CA HIS A 160 4.34 -1.17 -13.40
C HIS A 160 4.06 0.15 -14.12
N LEU A 161 4.64 1.23 -13.60
CA LEU A 161 4.57 2.59 -14.13
C LEU A 161 5.96 3.22 -14.04
N LEU A 162 6.21 4.28 -14.79
CA LEU A 162 7.41 5.09 -14.59
C LEU A 162 7.50 5.55 -13.13
N GLY A 163 8.54 5.14 -12.43
CA GLY A 163 8.72 5.46 -11.00
C GLY A 163 8.08 4.46 -10.03
N SER A 164 7.33 3.46 -10.50
CA SER A 164 6.73 2.47 -9.60
C SER A 164 7.78 1.69 -8.82
N ALA A 165 7.51 1.44 -7.54
CA ALA A 165 8.44 0.77 -6.65
C ALA A 165 7.75 -0.19 -5.68
N SER A 166 8.40 -1.32 -5.42
CA SER A 166 8.27 -1.99 -4.14
C SER A 166 9.10 -1.26 -3.10
N ILE A 167 8.63 -1.29 -1.86
CA ILE A 167 9.24 -0.60 -0.74
C ILE A 167 9.64 -1.65 0.29
N GLU A 168 10.94 -1.80 0.48
CA GLU A 168 11.52 -2.58 1.57
C GLU A 168 11.69 -1.66 2.79
N VAL A 169 11.22 -2.09 3.95
CA VAL A 169 11.30 -1.36 5.22
C VAL A 169 11.98 -2.27 6.24
N TRP A 170 13.16 -1.87 6.71
CA TRP A 170 13.84 -2.50 7.83
C TRP A 170 13.52 -1.71 9.09
N ALA A 171 12.89 -2.35 10.06
CA ALA A 171 12.60 -1.78 11.37
C ALA A 171 13.36 -2.56 12.47
N THR A 172 14.13 -1.85 13.27
CA THR A 172 14.92 -2.41 14.38
C THR A 172 14.32 -1.95 15.71
N GLU A 173 13.71 -2.89 16.44
CA GLU A 173 13.15 -2.66 17.77
C GLU A 173 13.74 -3.66 18.76
N GLU A 174 14.07 -3.22 19.98
CA GLU A 174 14.58 -4.09 21.06
C GLU A 174 15.79 -4.96 20.62
N GLY A 175 16.61 -4.46 19.70
CA GLY A 175 17.79 -5.16 19.17
C GLY A 175 17.51 -6.19 18.07
N SER A 176 16.24 -6.35 17.63
CA SER A 176 15.86 -7.23 16.53
C SER A 176 15.43 -6.41 15.31
N THR A 177 16.02 -6.72 14.14
CA THR A 177 15.61 -6.12 12.86
C THR A 177 14.61 -7.02 12.15
N ARG A 178 13.54 -6.44 11.61
CA ARG A 178 12.60 -7.11 10.69
C ARG A 178 12.50 -6.36 9.38
N LYS A 179 12.42 -7.10 8.29
CA LYS A 179 12.23 -6.58 6.94
C LYS A 179 10.81 -6.83 6.46
N ILE A 180 10.08 -5.75 6.27
CA ILE A 180 8.75 -5.72 5.66
C ILE A 180 8.88 -5.26 4.22
N VAL A 181 8.15 -5.89 3.31
CA VAL A 181 8.17 -5.51 1.89
C VAL A 181 6.75 -5.24 1.43
N PHE A 182 6.52 -4.05 0.90
CA PHE A 182 5.29 -3.68 0.22
C PHE A 182 5.54 -3.71 -1.28
N SER A 183 4.84 -4.56 -2.01
CA SER A 183 5.10 -4.74 -3.44
C SER A 183 4.75 -3.52 -4.28
N GLY A 184 3.74 -2.76 -3.85
CA GLY A 184 2.97 -1.93 -4.79
C GLY A 184 2.37 -2.80 -5.89
N ASP A 185 1.97 -2.15 -6.98
CA ASP A 185 1.60 -2.87 -8.19
C ASP A 185 2.83 -3.34 -8.95
N ILE A 186 2.86 -4.63 -9.28
CA ILE A 186 3.96 -5.23 -10.05
C ILE A 186 3.58 -5.28 -11.53
N GLY A 187 4.45 -4.74 -12.37
CA GLY A 187 4.23 -4.69 -13.80
C GLY A 187 4.51 -5.99 -14.55
N ASN A 188 4.18 -5.97 -15.83
CA ASN A 188 4.49 -7.04 -16.76
C ASN A 188 5.91 -6.91 -17.31
N LYS A 189 6.45 -8.01 -17.83
CA LYS A 189 7.75 -8.02 -18.51
C LYS A 189 7.64 -7.57 -19.96
N ASN A 190 8.78 -7.22 -20.55
CA ASN A 190 8.96 -6.85 -21.96
C ASN A 190 8.07 -5.68 -22.40
N GLN A 191 7.88 -4.70 -21.51
CA GLN A 191 7.18 -3.47 -21.86
C GLN A 191 8.12 -2.54 -22.66
N PRO A 192 7.65 -1.84 -23.70
CA PRO A 192 8.51 -1.03 -24.56
C PRO A 192 9.25 0.12 -23.85
N LEU A 193 8.65 0.69 -22.81
CA LEU A 193 9.13 1.92 -22.13
C LEU A 193 9.54 1.69 -20.67
N ILE A 194 9.17 0.56 -20.09
CA ILE A 194 9.33 0.28 -18.66
C ILE A 194 10.22 -0.94 -18.50
N LYS A 195 11.11 -0.90 -17.52
CA LYS A 195 12.01 -2.02 -17.22
C LYS A 195 11.22 -3.20 -16.67
N ASP A 196 11.77 -4.40 -16.86
CA ASP A 196 11.23 -5.58 -16.20
C ASP A 196 11.28 -5.42 -14.66
N PRO A 197 10.26 -5.92 -13.94
CA PRO A 197 10.23 -5.86 -12.48
C PRO A 197 11.47 -6.52 -11.86
N ALA A 198 12.18 -5.78 -11.01
CA ALA A 198 13.26 -6.32 -10.21
C ALA A 198 12.71 -7.20 -9.09
N ARG A 199 13.51 -8.18 -8.67
CA ARG A 199 13.15 -9.13 -7.61
C ARG A 199 13.61 -8.65 -6.26
N THR A 200 12.76 -8.85 -5.26
CA THR A 200 13.16 -8.69 -3.85
C THR A 200 13.83 -9.99 -3.38
N LYS A 201 15.02 -9.88 -2.80
CA LYS A 201 15.82 -11.07 -2.41
C LYS A 201 15.16 -11.88 -1.29
N ASP A 202 14.71 -11.19 -0.25
CA ASP A 202 14.27 -11.74 1.02
C ASP A 202 13.24 -10.82 1.69
N ALA A 203 12.38 -11.37 2.56
CA ALA A 203 11.45 -10.60 3.39
C ALA A 203 11.05 -11.42 4.62
N ASP A 204 10.95 -10.80 5.79
CA ASP A 204 10.29 -11.46 6.93
C ASP A 204 8.77 -11.44 6.73
N ILE A 205 8.26 -10.31 6.22
CA ILE A 205 6.86 -10.07 5.91
C ILE A 205 6.74 -9.50 4.50
N LEU A 206 5.95 -10.14 3.64
CA LEU A 206 5.68 -9.69 2.28
C LEU A 206 4.19 -9.32 2.09
N PHE A 207 3.95 -8.08 1.68
CA PHE A 207 2.65 -7.60 1.19
C PHE A 207 2.67 -7.56 -0.32
N LEU A 208 1.76 -8.35 -0.92
CA LEU A 208 1.62 -8.45 -2.35
C LEU A 208 0.23 -7.97 -2.76
N ILE A 209 0.18 -6.94 -3.60
CA ILE A 209 -1.06 -6.49 -4.24
C ILE A 209 -1.31 -7.33 -5.50
N ILE A 210 -2.56 -7.77 -5.68
CA ILE A 210 -2.98 -8.59 -6.81
C ILE A 210 -4.18 -7.93 -7.48
N THR A 211 -3.96 -7.39 -8.67
CA THR A 211 -4.99 -6.72 -9.46
C THR A 211 -5.62 -7.62 -10.52
N ASN A 212 -4.94 -8.72 -10.90
CA ASN A 212 -5.44 -9.67 -11.90
C ASN A 212 -5.68 -11.07 -11.30
N ASN A 213 -6.95 -11.47 -11.27
CA ASN A 213 -7.37 -12.86 -11.05
C ASN A 213 -6.94 -13.72 -12.25
N TYR A 214 -5.71 -14.21 -12.25
CA TYR A 214 -5.37 -15.30 -13.16
C TYR A 214 -6.13 -16.55 -12.71
N SER A 215 -7.16 -16.92 -13.48
CA SER A 215 -7.70 -18.29 -13.53
C SER A 215 -6.62 -19.26 -14.01
N PHE A 216 -5.60 -19.51 -13.20
CA PHE A 216 -4.58 -20.51 -13.44
C PHE A 216 -4.38 -21.33 -12.18
N HIS A 217 -5.12 -22.43 -12.12
CA HIS A 217 -5.08 -23.52 -11.13
C HIS A 217 -3.70 -24.24 -11.01
N GLY A 218 -2.57 -23.58 -11.30
CA GLY A 218 -1.27 -24.25 -11.25
C GLY A 218 0.00 -23.38 -11.17
N CYS A 219 -0.07 -22.05 -11.23
CA CYS A 219 1.14 -21.19 -11.37
C CYS A 219 1.26 -20.04 -10.35
N PHE A 220 0.39 -19.98 -9.34
CA PHE A 220 0.38 -18.89 -8.35
C PHE A 220 1.55 -18.93 -7.35
N CYS A 221 1.76 -20.09 -6.71
CA CYS A 221 2.96 -20.33 -5.90
C CYS A 221 4.23 -20.08 -6.71
N CYS A 222 4.23 -20.44 -7.99
CA CYS A 222 5.40 -20.25 -8.86
C CYS A 222 5.78 -18.77 -9.01
N TRP A 223 4.82 -17.84 -9.13
CA TRP A 223 5.09 -16.41 -9.29
C TRP A 223 5.59 -15.75 -8.01
N ILE A 224 5.01 -16.09 -6.86
CA ILE A 224 5.48 -15.63 -5.52
C ILE A 224 6.88 -16.19 -5.23
N ILE A 225 7.11 -17.48 -5.53
CA ILE A 225 8.43 -18.15 -5.41
C ILE A 225 9.45 -17.60 -6.43
N LEU A 226 8.99 -17.11 -7.59
CA LEU A 226 9.82 -16.48 -8.60
C LEU A 226 10.20 -15.04 -8.22
N TRP A 227 9.30 -14.27 -7.61
CA TRP A 227 9.56 -12.87 -7.27
C TRP A 227 10.31 -12.69 -5.95
N CYS A 228 9.90 -13.40 -4.89
CA CYS A 228 10.65 -13.45 -3.64
C CYS A 228 11.55 -14.69 -3.69
N GLY A 229 12.85 -14.50 -3.94
CA GLY A 229 13.80 -15.60 -4.07
C GLY A 229 13.84 -16.45 -2.81
N LYS A 230 13.15 -17.60 -2.80
CA LYS A 230 13.26 -18.71 -1.83
C LYS A 230 13.07 -18.45 -0.33
N SER A 231 12.84 -17.23 0.17
CA SER A 231 12.74 -17.02 1.63
C SER A 231 11.91 -15.78 2.00
N ALA A 232 10.59 -15.90 1.89
CA ALA A 232 9.67 -15.02 2.62
C ALA A 232 9.19 -15.75 3.87
N GLY A 233 9.40 -15.22 5.08
CA GLY A 233 8.96 -15.90 6.31
C GLY A 233 7.43 -16.05 6.36
N SER A 234 6.71 -14.96 6.10
CA SER A 234 5.25 -14.92 5.97
C SER A 234 4.81 -14.00 4.83
N PHE A 235 3.74 -14.35 4.12
CA PHE A 235 3.14 -13.51 3.08
C PHE A 235 1.68 -13.22 3.40
N PHE A 236 1.25 -12.01 3.07
CA PHE A 236 -0.11 -11.52 3.22
C PHE A 236 -0.64 -11.09 1.85
N ILE A 237 -1.78 -11.65 1.47
CA ILE A 237 -2.43 -11.37 0.20
C ILE A 237 -3.88 -10.97 0.49
N PRO A 238 -4.23 -9.68 0.34
CA PRO A 238 -5.62 -9.27 0.30
C PRO A 238 -6.22 -9.76 -1.03
N ALA A 239 -7.18 -10.69 -0.98
CA ALA A 239 -7.92 -11.15 -2.16
C ALA A 239 -9.37 -11.44 -1.76
N ASP A 240 -10.33 -11.00 -2.58
CA ASP A 240 -11.79 -11.16 -2.44
C ASP A 240 -12.29 -11.91 -1.18
N HIS A 241 -12.87 -11.14 -0.25
CA HIS A 241 -13.46 -11.60 1.02
C HIS A 241 -12.52 -12.31 2.03
N ARG A 242 -11.22 -12.45 1.76
CA ARG A 242 -10.26 -13.12 2.68
C ARG A 242 -8.88 -12.45 2.69
N ILE A 243 -8.26 -12.33 3.87
CA ILE A 243 -6.81 -12.10 3.96
C ILE A 243 -6.14 -13.47 3.99
N PHE A 244 -5.38 -13.80 2.95
CA PHE A 244 -4.61 -15.04 2.92
C PHE A 244 -3.28 -14.82 3.63
N VAL A 245 -3.09 -15.53 4.75
CA VAL A 245 -1.81 -15.60 5.46
C VAL A 245 -1.18 -16.95 5.17
N GLY A 246 0.02 -16.94 4.62
CA GLY A 246 0.82 -18.16 4.43
C GLY A 246 2.21 -18.02 5.01
N GLN A 247 2.77 -19.15 5.47
CA GLN A 247 4.17 -19.26 5.88
C GLN A 247 4.94 -20.09 4.86
N TYR A 248 6.20 -19.71 4.62
CA TYR A 248 7.12 -20.55 3.88
C TYR A 248 7.76 -21.55 4.84
N ALA A 249 7.61 -22.85 4.57
CA ALA A 249 8.30 -23.91 5.31
C ALA A 249 9.44 -24.47 4.44
N ASP A 250 10.67 -24.33 4.91
CA ASP A 250 11.84 -24.92 4.25
C ASP A 250 11.76 -26.46 4.27
N ARG A 251 11.72 -27.06 3.07
CA ARG A 251 11.87 -28.50 2.73
C ARG A 251 10.70 -29.45 3.09
N ILE A 252 10.15 -30.10 2.05
CA ILE A 252 9.54 -31.44 2.14
C ILE A 252 10.51 -32.45 1.49
N PRO A 253 10.91 -33.55 2.15
CA PRO A 253 11.81 -34.56 1.58
C PRO A 253 11.23 -35.50 0.49
N ASP A 254 10.03 -35.25 -0.07
CA ASP A 254 9.25 -36.32 -0.74
C ASP A 254 8.43 -35.89 -1.98
N GLY A 255 8.89 -34.92 -2.78
CA GLY A 255 8.40 -34.77 -4.17
C GLY A 255 6.89 -34.55 -4.42
N ARG A 256 6.06 -34.26 -3.40
CA ARG A 256 4.63 -34.00 -3.57
C ARG A 256 4.38 -32.56 -4.02
N LYS A 257 3.50 -32.40 -5.03
CA LYS A 257 3.09 -31.11 -5.58
C LYS A 257 2.37 -30.27 -4.51
N TYR A 258 2.66 -28.97 -4.52
CA TYR A 258 1.98 -27.95 -3.73
C TYR A 258 0.46 -28.09 -3.82
N SER A 259 -0.21 -28.25 -2.67
CA SER A 259 -1.63 -27.93 -2.49
C SER A 259 -1.73 -26.92 -1.37
N ALA A 260 -1.27 -25.68 -1.63
CA ALA A 260 -1.33 -24.57 -0.69
C ALA A 260 -2.49 -23.61 -1.04
N TRP A 261 -3.66 -24.17 -1.33
CA TRP A 261 -4.90 -23.42 -1.21
C TRP A 261 -5.56 -23.85 0.10
N PRO A 262 -5.99 -22.93 0.97
CA PRO A 262 -6.96 -23.31 1.99
C PRO A 262 -8.18 -23.87 1.26
N ASP A 263 -8.65 -25.04 1.70
CA ASP A 263 -9.87 -25.67 1.19
C ASP A 263 -10.99 -24.60 1.07
N PRO A 264 -11.50 -24.31 -0.14
CA PRO A 264 -12.51 -23.27 -0.34
C PRO A 264 -13.81 -23.56 0.44
N SER A 265 -14.04 -24.82 0.84
CA SER A 265 -15.17 -25.23 1.68
C SER A 265 -15.01 -24.93 3.17
N ARG A 266 -13.83 -24.51 3.63
CA ARG A 266 -13.57 -24.11 5.02
C ARG A 266 -13.58 -22.60 5.19
N THR A 267 -14.51 -22.11 6.02
CA THR A 267 -14.50 -20.77 6.59
C THR A 267 -13.45 -20.72 7.70
N TYR A 268 -12.47 -19.82 7.59
CA TYR A 268 -11.55 -19.54 8.69
C TYR A 268 -12.04 -18.28 9.38
N GLU A 269 -12.58 -18.43 10.59
CA GLU A 269 -13.02 -17.30 11.41
C GLU A 269 -11.84 -16.42 11.83
N ARG A 270 -12.14 -15.13 12.13
CA ARG A 270 -11.27 -14.07 12.70
C ARG A 270 -10.22 -14.54 13.71
N ASN A 271 -10.49 -15.63 14.43
CA ASN A 271 -9.66 -16.14 15.52
C ASN A 271 -8.45 -17.00 15.08
N PHE A 272 -8.30 -17.36 13.80
CA PHE A 272 -7.13 -18.14 13.37
C PHE A 272 -5.84 -17.29 13.26
N LEU A 273 -5.97 -15.96 13.18
CA LEU A 273 -4.85 -15.02 13.17
C LEU A 273 -4.07 -14.98 14.50
N TYR A 274 -4.69 -15.41 15.61
CA TYR A 274 -4.12 -15.26 16.96
C TYR A 274 -3.21 -16.41 17.42
N ARG A 275 -3.23 -17.58 16.77
CA ARG A 275 -2.59 -18.80 17.31
C ARG A 275 -1.26 -19.20 16.68
N ALA A 276 -0.71 -18.42 15.74
CA ALA A 276 0.53 -18.79 15.06
C ALA A 276 1.83 -18.25 15.72
N PHE A 277 1.76 -17.45 16.79
CA PHE A 277 2.94 -16.76 17.31
C PHE A 277 3.01 -16.72 18.85
N PRO A 278 3.70 -17.66 19.51
CA PRO A 278 3.95 -17.59 20.94
C PRO A 278 5.15 -16.71 21.33
N ALA A 279 5.89 -16.12 20.37
CA ALA A 279 7.16 -15.47 20.69
C ALA A 279 7.11 -13.94 20.92
N PHE A 280 6.30 -13.14 20.23
CA PHE A 280 6.18 -11.68 20.48
C PHE A 280 4.89 -11.13 19.85
N PRO A 281 4.25 -10.09 20.42
CA PRO A 281 2.91 -9.66 20.03
C PRO A 281 2.94 -8.78 18.78
N LEU A 282 3.03 -9.38 17.59
CA LEU A 282 2.63 -8.70 16.36
C LEU A 282 1.10 -8.70 16.31
N GLN A 283 0.49 -7.56 16.62
CA GLN A 283 -0.96 -7.40 16.59
C GLN A 283 -1.39 -6.96 15.19
N ILE A 284 -1.80 -7.93 14.37
CA ILE A 284 -2.46 -7.70 13.08
C ILE A 284 -3.94 -7.57 13.40
N LEU A 285 -4.51 -6.38 13.15
CA LEU A 285 -5.93 -6.09 13.29
C LEU A 285 -6.54 -5.80 11.92
#